data_AF-A0A420MKN0-F1
#
_entry.id   AF-A0A420MKN0-F1
#
_cell.length_a   1.000
_cell.length_b   1.000
_cell.length_c   1.000
_cell.angle_alpha   90.00
_cell.angle_beta   90.00
_cell.angle_gamma   90.00
#
_symmetry.space_group_name_H-M   'P 1'
#
loop_
_entity.id
_entity.type
_entity.pdbx_description
1 polymer ?
#
loop_
_entity_poly.entity_id
_entity_poly.type
_entity_poly.pdbx_seq_one_letter_code
_entity_poly.pdbx_strand_id
1 'polypeptide(L)'
;RESEYGWIKPENTVNVDEGGIMAGFGLDSLVIGSSDPRRKAFLKGSQSRTWTTFIEAITADGRLLKPGIIFKGKELQQQWFRDEFRKIADWYYITSDNG
;
A
#
# COMPACT_ATOMS: atom_id res chain seq x y z
N ARG A 1 -5.29 26.33 21.71
CA ARG A 1 -5.19 25.65 20.38
C ARG A 1 -6.40 25.94 19.50
N GLU A 2 -7.65 25.84 19.97
CA GLU A 2 -8.83 26.28 19.18
C GLU A 2 -8.86 27.78 18.83
N SER A 3 -8.25 28.63 19.67
CA SER A 3 -8.21 30.09 19.46
C SER A 3 -7.23 30.58 18.39
N GLU A 4 -6.34 29.72 17.87
CA GLU A 4 -5.28 30.12 16.92
C GLU A 4 -5.67 29.93 15.44
N TYR A 5 -6.72 29.14 15.16
CA TYR A 5 -7.09 28.75 13.79
C TYR A 5 -8.59 28.77 13.50
N GLY A 6 -9.39 29.50 14.28
CA GLY A 6 -10.87 29.55 14.12
C GLY A 6 -11.38 30.05 12.76
N TRP A 7 -10.50 30.61 11.92
CA TRP A 7 -10.79 31.02 10.53
C TRP A 7 -10.56 29.90 9.51
N ILE A 8 -9.83 28.84 9.87
CA ILE A 8 -9.65 27.65 9.03
C ILE A 8 -10.88 26.77 9.20
N LYS A 9 -11.66 26.64 8.13
CA LYS A 9 -12.82 25.77 8.12
C LYS A 9 -12.40 24.29 8.30
N PRO A 10 -13.20 23.46 8.98
CA PRO A 10 -12.92 22.03 9.13
C PRO A 10 -12.70 21.30 7.79
N GLU A 11 -13.42 21.70 6.73
CA GLU A 11 -13.28 21.17 5.36
C GLU A 11 -11.88 21.38 4.75
N ASN A 12 -11.11 22.33 5.30
CA ASN A 12 -9.75 22.70 4.88
C ASN A 12 -8.67 22.18 5.84
N THR A 13 -9.05 21.48 6.91
CA THR A 13 -8.11 20.80 7.81
C THR A 13 -8.08 19.33 7.44
N VAL A 14 -6.90 18.80 7.11
CA VAL A 14 -6.73 17.44 6.61
C VAL A 14 -5.71 16.70 7.47
N ASN A 15 -6.09 15.52 7.95
CA ASN A 15 -5.14 14.54 8.49
C ASN A 15 -4.70 13.60 7.37
N VAL A 16 -3.40 13.40 7.24
CA VAL A 16 -2.79 12.51 6.24
C VAL A 16 -1.97 11.47 6.99
N ASP A 17 -2.09 10.21 6.60
CA ASP A 17 -1.27 9.12 7.14
C ASP A 17 -0.75 8.21 6.02
N GLU A 18 0.33 7.49 6.33
CA GLU A 18 1.01 6.56 5.43
C GLU A 18 1.01 5.14 6.00
N GLY A 19 0.46 4.20 5.22
CA GLY A 19 0.47 2.78 5.53
C GLY A 19 1.32 2.00 4.52
N GLY A 20 2.05 0.98 4.98
CA GLY A 20 2.89 0.13 4.11
C GLY A 20 2.54 -1.35 4.25
N ILE A 21 2.39 -2.05 3.12
CA ILE A 21 2.30 -3.51 3.07
C ILE A 21 3.56 -4.05 2.38
N MET A 22 4.21 -5.02 3.02
CA MET A 22 5.37 -5.70 2.45
C MET A 22 4.91 -6.92 1.65
N ALA A 23 5.21 -6.94 0.35
CA ALA A 23 5.09 -8.15 -0.45
C ALA A 23 6.19 -9.14 -0.03
N GLY A 24 5.80 -10.20 0.66
CA GLY A 24 6.65 -11.31 1.05
C GLY A 24 6.48 -12.49 0.10
N PHE A 25 7.60 -13.04 -0.36
CA PHE A 25 7.68 -14.21 -1.24
C PHE A 25 7.09 -15.46 -0.55
N GLY A 26 6.05 -16.07 -1.14
CA GLY A 26 5.78 -17.49 -0.97
C GLY A 26 6.66 -18.23 -1.98
N LEU A 27 7.58 -19.08 -1.51
CA LEU A 27 8.43 -19.88 -2.40
C LEU A 27 7.56 -20.68 -3.37
N ASP A 28 7.96 -20.63 -4.65
CA ASP A 28 7.44 -21.33 -5.80
C ASP A 28 6.65 -22.59 -5.43
N SER A 29 5.41 -22.68 -5.92
CA SER A 29 4.58 -23.87 -5.82
C SER A 29 5.25 -25.05 -6.52
N LEU A 30 6.16 -25.74 -5.83
CA LEU A 30 6.42 -27.16 -6.02
C LEU A 30 5.81 -27.89 -4.83
N VAL A 31 4.56 -28.34 -5.02
CA VAL A 31 3.94 -29.32 -4.14
C VAL A 31 4.60 -30.67 -4.40
N ILE A 32 5.63 -31.01 -3.62
CA ILE A 32 6.01 -32.40 -3.40
C ILE A 32 5.71 -32.71 -1.93
N GLY A 33 4.67 -33.51 -1.73
CA GLY A 33 4.32 -34.04 -0.42
C GLY A 33 5.38 -35.03 0.04
N SER A 34 6.12 -34.68 1.08
CA SER A 34 6.71 -35.66 2.00
C SER A 34 6.07 -35.45 3.37
N SER A 35 5.56 -36.52 3.97
CA SER A 35 4.67 -36.50 5.14
C SER A 35 5.39 -36.40 6.48
N ASP A 36 6.60 -35.84 6.56
CA ASP A 36 7.32 -35.70 7.83
C ASP A 36 7.08 -34.32 8.47
N PRO A 37 6.34 -34.24 9.60
CA PRO A 37 5.96 -32.96 10.21
C PRO A 37 7.08 -32.28 11.03
N ARG A 38 8.26 -32.88 11.19
CA ARG A 38 9.21 -32.47 12.25
C ARG A 38 10.35 -31.55 11.82
N ARG A 39 10.44 -31.16 10.55
CA ARG A 39 11.53 -30.28 10.07
C ARG A 39 11.03 -29.25 9.06
N LYS A 40 10.30 -28.24 9.55
CA LYS A 40 10.11 -26.98 8.81
C LYS A 40 11.01 -25.91 9.44
N ALA A 41 12.17 -25.69 8.84
CA ALA A 41 13.00 -24.54 9.15
C ALA A 41 12.55 -23.36 8.29
N PHE A 42 12.11 -22.28 8.93
CA PHE A 42 11.88 -21.00 8.25
C PHE A 42 13.24 -20.40 7.89
N LEU A 43 13.60 -20.44 6.61
CA LEU A 43 14.79 -19.76 6.10
C LEU A 43 14.40 -18.38 5.59
N LYS A 44 14.86 -17.35 6.32
CA LYS A 44 14.72 -15.94 5.96
C LYS A 44 15.71 -15.60 4.84
N GLY A 45 15.31 -15.80 3.59
CA GLY A 45 16.11 -15.47 2.41
C GLY A 45 16.26 -13.96 2.17
N SER A 46 17.38 -13.55 1.56
CA SER A 46 17.75 -12.15 1.33
C SER A 46 17.25 -11.57 -0.01
N GLN A 47 16.02 -11.83 -0.44
CA GLN A 47 15.49 -11.29 -1.71
C GLN A 47 14.15 -10.57 -1.59
N SER A 48 13.95 -9.65 -2.55
CA SER A 48 13.17 -8.40 -2.52
C SER A 48 11.94 -8.36 -1.61
N ARG A 49 12.05 -7.57 -0.54
CA ARG A 49 10.90 -7.04 0.20
C ARG A 49 10.38 -5.84 -0.57
N THR A 50 9.46 -6.06 -1.50
CA THR A 50 8.84 -4.95 -2.25
C THR A 50 7.75 -4.35 -1.37
N TRP A 51 7.92 -3.10 -0.96
CA TRP A 51 6.91 -2.36 -0.22
C TRP A 51 5.89 -1.75 -1.19
N THR A 52 4.62 -1.80 -0.79
CA THR A 52 3.54 -1.01 -1.38
C THR A 52 3.04 -0.06 -0.32
N THR A 53 3.09 1.22 -0.62
CA THR A 53 2.74 2.31 0.29
C THR A 53 1.39 2.89 -0.10
N PHE A 54 0.58 3.24 0.87
CA PHE A 54 -0.74 3.84 0.72
C PHE A 54 -0.74 5.17 1.46
N ILE A 55 -1.16 6.23 0.77
CA ILE A 55 -1.40 7.55 1.36
C ILE A 55 -2.90 7.74 1.47
N GLU A 56 -3.38 7.88 2.69
CA GLU A 56 -4.78 8.15 2.99
C GLU A 56 -4.94 9.49 3.67
N ALA A 57 -6.07 10.15 3.41
CA ALA A 57 -6.34 11.45 4.00
C ALA A 57 -7.83 11.67 4.25
N ILE A 58 -8.13 12.26 5.39
CA ILE A 58 -9.48 12.61 5.84
C ILE A 58 -9.50 14.04 6.34
N THR A 59 -10.51 14.79 5.94
CA THR A 59 -10.73 16.15 6.44
C THR A 59 -11.37 16.13 7.83
N ALA A 60 -11.27 17.23 8.57
CA ALA A 60 -11.85 17.33 9.90
C ALA A 60 -13.40 17.31 9.90
N ASP A 61 -14.04 17.57 8.76
CA ASP A 61 -15.49 17.39 8.54
C ASP A 61 -15.85 15.96 8.06
N GLY A 62 -14.89 15.04 7.95
CA GLY A 62 -15.11 13.62 7.69
C GLY A 62 -15.12 13.22 6.21
N ARG A 63 -14.76 14.11 5.29
CA ARG A 63 -14.63 13.80 3.86
C ARG A 63 -13.33 13.04 3.58
N LEU A 64 -13.47 11.85 3.01
CA LEU A 64 -12.35 11.05 2.50
C LEU A 64 -11.81 11.67 1.21
N LEU A 65 -10.49 11.88 1.17
CA LEU A 65 -9.78 12.25 -0.05
C LEU A 65 -9.39 10.98 -0.83
N LYS A 66 -9.21 11.14 -2.14
CA LYS A 66 -8.83 10.05 -3.03
C LYS A 66 -7.47 9.48 -2.59
N PRO A 67 -7.40 8.20 -2.18
CA PRO A 67 -6.15 7.59 -1.74
C PRO A 67 -5.11 7.49 -2.88
N GLY A 68 -3.84 7.46 -2.50
CA GLY A 68 -2.72 7.17 -3.40
C GLY A 68 -2.06 5.85 -3.06
N ILE A 69 -1.74 5.04 -4.06
CA ILE A 69 -0.85 3.88 -3.94
C ILE A 69 0.48 4.20 -4.60
N ILE A 70 1.56 3.93 -3.88
CA ILE A 70 2.93 4.02 -4.36
C ILE A 70 3.54 2.61 -4.38
N PHE A 71 3.88 2.15 -5.57
CA PHE A 71 4.61 0.89 -5.73
C PHE A 71 6.10 1.16 -5.77
N LYS A 72 6.89 0.32 -5.09
CA LYS A 72 8.33 0.32 -5.28
C LYS A 72 8.67 -0.11 -6.72
N GLY A 73 9.32 0.75 -7.48
CA GLY A 73 9.71 0.50 -8.87
C GLY A 73 9.98 1.78 -9.66
N LYS A 74 10.40 1.62 -10.92
CA LYS A 74 10.67 2.74 -11.84
C LYS A 74 9.47 3.11 -12.70
N GLU A 75 8.74 2.10 -13.16
CA GLU A 75 7.60 2.28 -14.05
C GLU A 75 6.44 1.41 -13.59
N LEU A 76 5.25 1.96 -13.72
CA LEU A 76 4.02 1.25 -13.47
C LEU A 76 3.52 0.64 -14.77
N GLN A 77 3.49 -0.70 -14.86
CA GLN A 77 2.89 -1.41 -16.00
C GLN A 77 1.37 -1.38 -15.91
N GLN A 78 0.82 -0.18 -16.06
CA GLN A 78 -0.59 0.17 -15.88
C GLN A 78 -1.56 -0.72 -16.68
N GLN A 79 -1.11 -1.19 -17.84
CA GLN A 79 -1.85 -2.04 -18.76
C GLN A 79 -2.33 -3.35 -18.09
N TRP A 80 -1.61 -3.83 -17.08
CA TRP A 80 -1.85 -5.14 -16.46
C TRP A 80 -3.00 -5.15 -15.47
N PHE A 81 -3.40 -4.00 -14.93
CA PHE A 81 -4.35 -3.95 -13.84
C PHE A 81 -5.20 -2.68 -13.77
N ARG A 82 -4.93 -1.63 -14.56
CA ARG A 82 -5.69 -0.37 -14.44
C ARG A 82 -7.18 -0.54 -14.69
N ASP A 83 -7.57 -1.34 -15.66
CA ASP A 83 -8.98 -1.54 -15.96
C ASP A 83 -9.67 -2.36 -14.88
N GLU A 84 -8.99 -3.33 -14.27
CA GLU A 84 -9.51 -4.07 -13.12
C GLU A 84 -9.57 -3.20 -11.86
N PHE A 85 -8.54 -2.40 -11.60
CA PHE A 85 -8.47 -1.54 -10.42
C PHE A 85 -9.47 -0.40 -10.49
N ARG A 86 -9.70 0.19 -11.66
CA ARG A 86 -10.75 1.20 -11.87
C ARG A 86 -12.16 0.67 -11.61
N LYS A 87 -12.40 -0.65 -11.77
CA LYS A 87 -13.67 -1.27 -11.37
C LYS A 87 -13.83 -1.33 -9.85
N ILE A 88 -12.72 -1.39 -9.11
CA ILE A 88 -12.71 -1.50 -7.65
C ILE A 88 -12.76 -0.10 -7.02
N ALA A 89 -11.87 0.80 -7.45
CA ALA A 89 -11.83 2.17 -6.96
C ALA A 89 -11.06 3.11 -7.90
N ASP A 90 -11.46 4.38 -7.90
CA ASP A 90 -10.73 5.44 -8.58
C ASP A 90 -9.66 6.03 -7.64
N TRP A 91 -8.46 5.42 -7.60
CA TRP A 91 -7.32 5.87 -6.79
C TRP A 91 -6.18 6.43 -7.64
N TYR A 92 -5.22 7.12 -7.01
CA TYR A 92 -3.98 7.51 -7.68
C TYR A 92 -2.95 6.39 -7.58
N TYR A 93 -2.24 6.12 -8.67
CA TYR A 93 -1.22 5.07 -8.74
C TYR A 93 0.08 5.64 -9.28
N ILE A 94 1.13 5.59 -8.47
CA ILE A 94 2.47 6.09 -8.81
C ILE A 94 3.55 5.08 -8.42
N THR A 95 4.78 5.33 -8.84
CA THR A 95 5.95 4.52 -8.51
C THR A 95 7.04 5.37 -7.90
N SER A 96 7.77 4.81 -6.94
CA SER A 96 8.96 5.42 -6.33
C SER A 96 10.05 4.37 -6.15
N ASP A 97 11.32 4.78 -6.02
CA ASP A 97 12.42 3.83 -5.79
C ASP A 97 12.29 3.08 -4.45
N ASN A 98 11.54 3.63 -3.48
CA ASN A 98 11.46 3.12 -2.12
C ASN A 98 10.11 2.51 -1.74
N GLY A 99 9.06 2.70 -2.56
CA GLY A 99 7.68 2.45 -2.15
C GLY A 99 7.15 3.69 -1.50
#